data_AF-A0A841EIH9-F1
#
_entry.id   AF-A0A841EIH9-F1
#
_cell.length_a   1.000
_cell.length_b   1.000
_cell.length_c   1.000
_cell.angle_alpha   90.00
_cell.angle_beta   90.00
_cell.angle_gamma   90.00
#
_symmetry.space_group_name_H-M   'P 1'
#
loop_
_entity.id
_entity.type
_entity.pdbx_description
1 polymer ?
#
loop_
_entity_poly.entity_id
_entity_poly.type
_entity_poly.pdbx_seq_one_letter_code
_entity_poly.pdbx_strand_id
1 'polypeptide(L)' 'MNLAAEGRVGPVIGQTFPLQEAADAHRSLQARTAVGRTRLSIR' A
#
# COMPACT_ATOMS: atom_id res chain seq x y z
N MET A 1 2.60 23.66 8.32
CA MET A 1 3.15 22.44 8.97
C MET A 1 2.51 21.22 8.34
N ASN A 2 3.30 20.18 8.09
CA ASN A 2 2.84 18.92 7.49
C ASN A 2 3.45 17.76 8.30
N LEU A 3 2.60 17.08 9.07
CA LEU A 3 2.99 16.00 9.98
C LEU A 3 3.73 14.86 9.29
N ALA A 4 3.44 14.59 8.02
CA ALA A 4 4.13 13.54 7.26
C ALA A 4 5.56 13.96 6.89
N ALA A 5 5.75 15.23 6.48
CA ALA A 5 7.08 15.78 6.20
C ALA A 5 7.94 15.88 7.48
N GLU A 6 7.29 16.10 8.62
CA GLU A 6 7.90 16.12 9.95
C GLU A 6 8.15 14.71 10.52
N GLY A 7 7.79 13.64 9.80
CA GLY A 7 7.98 12.25 10.24
C GLY A 7 7.07 11.81 11.40
N ARG A 8 6.08 12.62 11.76
CA ARG A 8 5.15 12.37 12.88
C ARG A 8 4.00 11.44 12.51
N VAL A 9 3.68 11.33 11.22
CA VAL A 9 2.69 10.39 10.69
C VAL A 9 3.32 9.63 9.53
N GLY A 10 3.31 8.30 9.65
CA GLY A 10 3.83 7.38 8.65
C GLY A 10 2.74 6.43 8.16
N PRO A 11 2.84 5.97 6.91
CA PRO A 11 1.95 4.95 6.40
C PRO A 11 2.29 3.56 6.95
N VAL A 12 1.27 2.80 7.33
CA VAL A 12 1.43 1.37 7.61
C VAL A 12 1.23 0.59 6.30
N ILE A 13 2.28 -0.08 5.84
CA ILE A 13 2.22 -0.95 4.65
C ILE A 13 1.83 -2.35 5.10
N GLY A 14 0.63 -2.80 4.76
CA GLY A 14 0.20 -4.15 5.11
C GLY A 14 0.45 -5.18 4.01
N GLN A 15 0.64 -4.73 2.77
CA GLN A 15 0.90 -5.62 1.65
C GLN A 15 1.70 -4.94 0.55
N THR A 16 2.59 -5.70 -0.10
CA THR A 16 3.38 -5.25 -1.26
C THR A 16 3.28 -6.29 -2.36
N PHE A 17 3.01 -5.83 -3.59
CA PHE A 17 2.95 -6.64 -4.79
C PHE A 17 3.98 -6.12 -5.80
N PRO A 18 4.63 -6.97 -6.61
CA PRO A 18 5.34 -6.49 -7.78
C PRO A 18 4.37 -5.80 -8.75
N LEU A 19 4.85 -4.83 -9.54
CA LEU A 19 4.01 -4.08 -10.48
C LEU A 19 3.24 -5.00 -11.44
N GLN A 20 3.86 -6.11 -11.86
CA GLN A 20 3.24 -7.10 -12.75
C GLN A 20 2.00 -7.78 -12.13
N GLU A 21 1.86 -7.74 -10.80
CA GLU A 21 0.73 -8.31 -10.04
C GLU A 21 -0.28 -7.24 -9.59
N ALA A 22 -0.33 -6.07 -10.26
CA ALA A 22 -1.29 -5.01 -9.92
C ALA A 22 -2.75 -5.49 -9.93
N ALA A 23 -3.09 -6.46 -10.79
CA ALA A 23 -4.42 -7.08 -10.82
C ALA A 23 -4.74 -7.79 -9.49
N ASP A 24 -3.78 -8.49 -8.89
CA ASP A 24 -3.96 -9.17 -7.60
C ASP A 24 -4.06 -8.20 -6.44
N ALA A 25 -3.24 -7.15 -6.46
CA ALA A 25 -3.38 -6.04 -5.54
C ALA A 25 -4.81 -5.46 -5.58
N HIS A 26 -5.37 -5.22 -6.77
CA HIS A 26 -6.74 -4.74 -6.94
C HIS A 26 -7.80 -5.76 -6.50
N ARG A 27 -7.60 -7.06 -6.74
CA ARG A 27 -8.52 -8.11 -6.28
C ARG A 27 -8.65 -8.10 -4.75
N SER A 28 -7.53 -7.99 -4.03
CA SER A 28 -7.54 -7.94 -2.55
C SER A 28 -8.28 -6.73 -1.98
N LEU A 29 -8.18 -5.57 -2.66
CA LEU A 29 -8.90 -4.35 -2.28
C LEU A 29 -10.41 -4.51 -2.51
N GLN A 30 -10.81 -5.05 -3.66
CA GLN A 30 -12.22 -5.31 -3.99
C GLN A 30 -12.86 -6.31 -3.04
N ALA A 31 -12.13 -7.36 -2.68
CA ALA A 31 -12.56 -8.36 -1.71
C ALA A 31 -12.56 -7.85 -0.26
N ARG A 32 -12.07 -6.62 0.00
CA ARG A 32 -11.92 -6.01 1.32
C ARG A 32 -11.09 -6.88 2.29
N THR A 33 -10.10 -7.60 1.77
CA THR A 33 -9.18 -8.41 2.59
C THR A 33 -7.88 -7.68 2.90
N ALA A 34 -7.62 -6.55 2.22
CA ALA A 34 -6.43 -5.74 2.46
C ALA A 34 -6.49 -5.01 3.81
N VAL A 35 -5.38 -5.05 4.55
CA VAL A 35 -5.18 -4.28 5.79
C VAL A 35 -4.04 -3.29 5.56
N GLY A 36 -4.19 -2.05 6.01
CA GLY A 36 -3.21 -0.99 5.77
C GLY A 36 -3.12 -0.59 4.29
N ARG A 37 -2.00 0.01 3.88
CA ARG A 37 -1.79 0.42 2.48
C ARG A 37 -1.22 -0.71 1.63
N THR A 38 -1.75 -0.84 0.43
CA THR A 38 -1.22 -1.69 -0.65
C THR A 38 -0.17 -0.92 -1.44
N ARG A 39 1.05 -1.46 -1.56
CA ARG A 39 2.15 -0.88 -2.33
C ARG A 39 2.48 -1.74 -3.54
N LEU A 40 2.85 -1.09 -4.65
CA LEU A 40 3.44 -1.75 -5.81
C LEU A 40 4.96 -1.50 -5.84
N SER A 41 5.75 -2.51 -6.17
CA SER A 41 7.21 -2.40 -6.33
C SER A 41 7.63 -2.53 -7.80
N ILE A 42 8.60 -1.69 -8.20
CA ILE A 42 9.14 -1.62 -9.56
C ILE A 42 10.58 -2.14 -9.68
N ARG A 43 11.08 -2.85 -8.67
CA ARG A 43 12.42 -3.45 -8.71
C ARG A 43 12.41 -4.79 -9.44
#